data_AF-A0A8T3UW95-F1
#
_entry.id   AF-A0A8T3UW95-F1
#
_cell.length_a   1.000
_cell.length_b   1.000
_cell.length_c   1.000
_cell.angle_alpha   90.00
_cell.angle_beta   90.00
_cell.angle_gamma   90.00
#
_symmetry.space_group_name_H-M   'P 1'
#
loop_
_entity.id
_entity.type
_entity.pdbx_description
1 polymer ?
#
loop_
_entity_poly.entity_id
_entity_poly.type
_entity_poly.pdbx_seq_one_letter_code
_entity_poly.pdbx_strand_id
1 'polypeptide(L)' 'MFNIGNCTDCTTCGSCQQTPNVDTPTLFCMNCQPSEAPCIKVCENDAFTVLGGAITLDYSKCNRCLDCIDVCPIGIIKIQ' A
#
# COMPACT_ATOMS: atom_id res chain seq x y z
N MET A 1 -11.72 1.94 -29.73
CA MET A 1 -12.88 1.61 -28.88
C MET A 1 -12.39 0.61 -27.85
N PHE A 2 -12.16 1.05 -26.60
CA PHE A 2 -11.70 0.16 -25.52
C PHE A 2 -12.90 -0.67 -25.04
N ASN A 3 -12.86 -1.98 -25.25
CA ASN A 3 -13.91 -2.88 -24.79
C ASN A 3 -13.73 -3.14 -23.29
N ILE A 4 -14.72 -2.72 -22.50
CA ILE A 4 -14.89 -3.10 -21.10
C ILE A 4 -15.41 -4.54 -21.12
N GLY A 5 -14.52 -5.51 -21.34
CA GLY A 5 -14.82 -6.93 -21.24
C GLY A 5 -14.74 -7.36 -19.78
N ASN A 6 -15.81 -7.96 -19.25
CA ASN A 6 -15.84 -8.54 -17.91
C ASN A 6 -14.81 -9.69 -17.83
N CYS A 7 -13.87 -9.63 -16.87
CA CYS A 7 -12.78 -10.59 -16.72
C CYS A 7 -13.20 -11.87 -16.01
N THR A 8 -14.26 -12.52 -16.49
CA THR A 8 -14.75 -13.79 -15.92
C THR A 8 -14.07 -15.02 -16.49
N ASP A 9 -13.45 -14.91 -17.67
CA ASP A 9 -12.95 -16.06 -18.45
C ASP A 9 -11.48 -15.89 -18.88
N CYS A 10 -10.61 -15.46 -17.94
CA CYS A 10 -9.18 -15.27 -18.19
C CYS A 10 -8.46 -16.60 -18.43
N THR A 11 -8.44 -17.05 -19.69
CA THR A 11 -7.78 -18.29 -20.16
C THR A 11 -6.32 -18.08 -20.58
N THR A 12 -5.86 -16.84 -20.69
CA THR A 12 -4.46 -16.48 -21.04
C THR A 12 -4.00 -15.25 -20.25
N CYS A 13 -2.78 -15.31 -19.71
CA CYS A 13 -2.16 -14.17 -19.03
C CYS A 13 -1.83 -13.06 -20.04
N GLY A 14 -2.28 -11.83 -19.78
CA GLY A 14 -1.96 -10.63 -20.60
C GLY A 14 -3.07 -10.15 -21.54
N SER A 15 -4.10 -10.98 -21.83
CA SER A 15 -5.20 -10.61 -22.74
C SER A 15 -6.25 -9.68 -22.09
N CYS A 16 -6.27 -9.66 -20.76
CA CYS A 16 -7.11 -8.77 -19.97
C CYS A 16 -6.20 -7.98 -19.04
N GLN A 17 -5.57 -6.92 -19.55
CA GLN A 17 -4.92 -5.92 -18.71
C GLN A 17 -6.00 -5.05 -18.03
N GLN A 18 -6.91 -5.69 -17.28
CA GLN A 18 -7.51 -4.97 -16.18
C GLN A 18 -6.42 -4.95 -15.12
N THR A 19 -5.75 -3.80 -14.99
CA THR A 19 -5.14 -3.51 -13.69
C THR A 19 -6.25 -3.71 -12.68
N PRO A 20 -6.10 -4.58 -11.65
CA PRO A 20 -7.07 -4.59 -10.58
C PRO A 20 -7.27 -3.13 -10.16
N ASN A 21 -8.52 -2.69 -10.10
CA ASN A 21 -8.89 -1.41 -9.51
C ASN A 21 -8.50 -1.52 -8.04
N VAL A 22 -7.22 -1.33 -7.75
CA VAL A 22 -6.73 -1.11 -6.40
C VAL A 22 -7.07 0.35 -6.17
N ASP A 23 -8.33 0.60 -5.83
CA ASP A 23 -8.99 1.91 -5.76
C ASP A 23 -8.38 2.86 -4.72
N THR A 24 -7.21 2.57 -4.17
CA THR A 24 -6.50 3.45 -3.27
C THR A 24 -5.00 3.38 -3.51
N PRO A 25 -4.29 4.52 -3.64
CA PRO A 25 -2.84 4.57 -3.57
C PRO A 25 -2.41 4.34 -2.12
N THR A 26 -2.65 3.12 -1.64
CA THR A 26 -2.14 2.61 -0.39
C THR A 26 -0.63 2.53 -0.54
N LEU A 27 0.11 3.14 0.39
CA LEU A 27 1.56 2.94 0.45
C LEU A 27 1.81 1.43 0.44
N PHE A 28 2.71 0.93 -0.40
CA PHE A 28 3.10 -0.48 -0.40
C PHE A 28 4.62 -0.53 -0.31
N CYS A 29 5.14 -0.88 0.86
CA CYS A 29 6.58 -0.89 1.12
C CYS A 29 7.03 -2.23 1.68
N MET A 30 8.06 -2.83 1.07
CA MET A 30 8.66 -4.11 1.51
C MET A 30 10.12 -3.94 1.98
N ASN A 31 10.59 -2.71 2.21
CA ASN A 31 12.01 -2.46 2.51
C ASN A 31 12.42 -2.93 3.91
N CYS A 32 11.49 -2.94 4.86
CA CYS A 32 11.75 -3.35 6.25
C CYS A 32 10.95 -4.60 6.58
N GLN A 33 11.49 -5.45 7.47
CA GLN A 33 10.70 -6.51 8.07
C GLN A 33 9.58 -5.90 8.93
N PRO A 34 8.32 -6.35 8.84
CA PRO A 34 7.21 -5.70 9.54
C PRO A 34 7.37 -5.62 11.07
N SER A 35 8.01 -6.61 11.69
CA SER A 35 8.31 -6.62 13.13
C SER A 35 9.32 -5.56 13.56
N GLU A 36 10.15 -5.08 12.64
CA GLU A 36 11.24 -4.15 12.91
C GLU A 36 11.05 -2.79 12.22
N ALA A 37 9.99 -2.63 11.44
CA ALA A 37 9.74 -1.43 10.66
C ALA A 37 9.54 -0.21 11.58
N PRO A 38 10.37 0.84 11.45
CA PRO A 38 10.28 2.00 12.33
C PRO A 38 8.98 2.77 12.13
N CYS A 39 8.43 2.80 10.91
CA CYS A 39 7.15 3.44 10.62
C CYS A 39 5.96 2.79 11.35
N ILE A 40 5.97 1.48 11.54
CA ILE A 40 4.95 0.77 12.33
C ILE A 40 5.12 1.09 13.80
N LYS A 41 6.35 1.02 14.31
CA LYS A 41 6.66 1.22 15.75
C LYS A 41 6.35 2.62 16.26
N VAL A 42 6.52 3.64 15.42
CA VAL A 42 6.29 5.04 15.82
C VAL A 42 4.82 5.47 15.67
N CYS A 43 3.99 4.69 14.96
CA CYS A 43 2.62 5.09 14.67
C CYS A 43 1.71 4.85 15.86
N GLU A 44 1.36 5.91 16.60
CA GLU A 44 0.47 5.82 17.77
C GLU A 44 -0.96 5.36 17.43
N ASN A 45 -1.40 5.53 16.19
CA ASN A 45 -2.76 5.19 15.73
C ASN A 45 -2.86 3.80 15.09
N ASP A 46 -1.77 3.03 15.05
CA ASP A 46 -1.71 1.73 14.35
C ASP A 46 -2.28 1.79 12.92
N ALA A 47 -1.93 2.87 12.20
CA ALA A 47 -2.43 3.11 10.84
C ALA A 47 -1.77 2.20 9.79
N PHE A 48 -0.70 1.49 10.14
CA PHE A 48 -0.01 0.57 9.25
C PHE A 48 -0.52 -0.87 9.40
N THR A 49 -0.77 -1.54 8.29
CA THR A 49 -1.17 -2.95 8.18
C THR A 49 -0.18 -3.73 7.35
N VAL A 50 -0.15 -5.06 7.48
CA VAL A 50 0.77 -5.92 6.73
C VAL A 50 -0.03 -6.84 5.83
N LEU A 51 0.09 -6.66 4.52
CA LEU A 51 -0.60 -7.45 3.50
C LEU A 51 0.43 -8.14 2.62
N GLY A 52 0.50 -9.48 2.66
CA GLY A 52 1.44 -10.25 1.85
C GLY A 52 2.92 -9.91 2.10
N GLY A 53 3.26 -9.48 3.31
CA GLY A 53 4.62 -9.06 3.68
C GLY A 53 4.96 -7.61 3.35
N ALA A 54 4.07 -6.88 2.65
CA ALA A 54 4.20 -5.44 2.48
C ALA A 54 3.51 -4.66 3.59
N ILE A 55 4.12 -3.55 3.95
CA ILE A 55 3.59 -2.56 4.87
C ILE A 55 2.69 -1.62 4.09
N THR A 56 1.46 -1.45 4.59
CA THR A 56 0.40 -0.69 3.96
C THR A 56 -0.18 0.36 4.90
N LEU A 57 -0.37 1.60 4.42
CA LEU A 57 -0.92 2.70 5.22
C LEU A 57 -2.42 2.85 4.99
N ASP A 58 -3.20 2.73 6.07
CA ASP A 58 -4.62 3.08 6.12
C ASP A 58 -4.79 4.58 6.42
N TYR A 59 -5.12 5.35 5.39
CA TYR A 59 -5.34 6.80 5.53
C TYR A 59 -6.54 7.15 6.40
N SER A 60 -7.48 6.23 6.63
CA SER A 60 -8.65 6.49 7.49
C SER A 60 -8.25 6.58 8.97
N LYS A 61 -7.16 5.91 9.36
CA LYS A 61 -6.61 5.91 10.72
C LYS A 61 -5.46 6.90 10.90
N CYS A 62 -4.88 7.38 9.80
CA CYS A 62 -3.75 8.30 9.84
C CYS A 62 -4.21 9.72 10.25
N ASN A 63 -3.75 10.20 11.40
CA ASN A 63 -3.98 11.57 11.87
C ASN A 63 -3.00 12.60 11.30
N ARG A 64 -2.10 12.20 10.38
CA ARG A 64 -1.06 13.04 9.77
C ARG A 64 -0.06 13.64 10.77
N CYS A 65 0.35 12.88 11.79
CA CYS A 65 1.40 13.28 12.73
C CYS A 65 2.80 13.43 12.12
N LEU A 66 3.06 12.80 10.97
CA LEU A 66 4.32 12.82 10.21
C LEU A 66 5.50 12.04 10.82
N ASP A 67 5.37 11.48 12.03
CA ASP A 67 6.46 10.75 12.70
C ASP A 67 7.05 9.61 11.86
N CYS A 68 6.20 8.93 11.09
CA CYS A 68 6.62 7.84 10.21
C CYS A 68 7.53 8.29 9.05
N ILE A 69 7.43 9.55 8.63
CA ILE A 69 8.29 10.13 7.58
C ILE A 69 9.70 10.33 8.13
N ASP A 70 9.83 10.88 9.34
CA ASP A 70 11.11 11.21 9.96
C ASP A 70 11.96 9.98 10.26
N VAL A 71 11.33 8.87 10.66
CA VAL A 71 12.03 7.63 10.99
C VAL A 71 12.27 6.71 9.79
N CYS A 72 11.75 7.04 8.61
CA CYS A 72 11.87 6.18 7.43
C CYS A 72 13.26 6.36 6.78
N PRO A 73 14.12 5.32 6.74
CA PRO A 73 15.49 5.46 6.23
C PRO A 73 15.55 5.74 4.72
N ILE A 74 14.49 5.41 3.99
CA ILE A 74 14.40 5.61 2.53
C ILE A 74 13.52 6.79 2.13
N GLY A 75 12.82 7.42 3.08
CA GLY A 75 11.98 8.59 2.82
C GLY A 75 10.86 8.39 1.80
N ILE A 76 10.34 7.16 1.64
CA ILE A 76 9.34 6.84 0.59
C ILE A 76 7.90 7.17 1.02
N ILE A 77 7.66 7.34 2.32
CA ILE A 77 6.32 7.52 2.88
C ILE A 77 5.82 8.93 2.53
N LYS A 78 4.66 9.00 1.87
CA LYS A 78 3.97 10.25 1.53
C LYS A 78 2.58 10.23 2.14
N ILE A 79 2.24 11.28 2.87
CA ILE A 79 0.91 11.51 3.42
C ILE A 79 0.12 12.39 2.44
N GLN A 80 -1.17 12.11 2.27
CA GLN A 80 -2.12 12.88 1.44
C GLN A 80 -3.21 13.49 2.31
#